data_AF-A0AAP9UZ33-F1
#
_entry.id   AF-A0AAP9UZ33-F1
#
_cell.length_a   1.000
_cell.length_b   1.000
_cell.length_c   1.000
_cell.angle_alpha   90.00
_cell.angle_beta   90.00
_cell.angle_gamma   90.00
#
_symmetry.space_group_name_H-M   'P 1'
#
loop_
_entity.id
_entity.type
_entity.pdbx_description
1 polymer ?
#
loop_
_entity_poly.entity_id
_entity_poly.type
_entity_poly.pdbx_seq_one_letter_code
_entity_poly.pdbx_strand_id
1 'polypeptide(L)' 'MNKLSKERNEELERMINLINEVVEIYEQHQGEPQEKPEITCPQCQKKSTNYICDWEGEKHVHFSCECGCWVRQ' A
#
# COMPACT_ATOMS: atom_id res chain seq x y z
N MET A 1 8.90 -18.34 25.54
CA MET A 1 8.41 -17.05 25.00
C MET A 1 6.90 -17.07 25.02
N ASN A 2 6.25 -16.06 25.63
CA ASN A 2 4.80 -15.94 25.61
C ASN A 2 4.32 -15.76 24.16
N LYS A 3 3.25 -16.46 23.76
CA LYS A 3 2.73 -16.44 22.38
C LYS A 3 2.48 -15.02 21.84
N LEU A 4 2.00 -14.13 22.71
CA LEU A 4 1.82 -12.69 22.48
C LEU A 4 3.09 -11.93 22.10
N SER A 5 4.28 -12.34 22.57
CA SER A 5 5.54 -11.69 22.20
C SER A 5 6.02 -12.14 20.82
N LYS A 6 5.67 -13.35 20.38
CA LYS A 6 6.02 -13.88 19.05
C LYS A 6 5.20 -13.19 17.97
N GLU A 7 3.88 -13.12 18.14
CA GLU A 7 2.96 -12.46 17.21
C GLU A 7 3.32 -10.97 17.02
N ARG A 8 3.62 -10.26 18.11
CA ARG A 8 4.07 -8.87 18.05
C ARG A 8 5.38 -8.67 17.28
N ASN A 9 6.35 -9.55 17.46
CA ASN A 9 7.63 -9.45 16.75
C ASN A 9 7.44 -9.72 15.26
N GLU A 10 6.59 -10.68 14.89
CA GLU A 10 6.25 -10.96 13.49
C GLU A 10 5.52 -9.79 12.83
N GLU A 11 4.60 -9.12 13.54
CA GLU A 11 3.97 -7.89 13.04
C GLU A 11 4.98 -6.75 12.86
N LEU A 12 5.89 -6.58 13.81
CA LEU A 12 6.94 -5.56 13.72
C LEU A 12 7.87 -5.81 12.53
N GLU A 13 8.29 -7.05 12.32
CA GLU A 13 9.11 -7.43 11.16
C GLU A 13 8.39 -7.14 9.84
N ARG A 14 7.09 -7.46 9.74
CA ARG A 14 6.29 -7.13 8.55
C ARG A 14 6.19 -5.63 8.31
N MET A 15 6.00 -4.83 9.36
CA MET A 15 5.96 -3.37 9.24
C MET A 15 7.30 -2.80 8.78
N ILE A 16 8.42 -3.29 9.34
CA ILE A 16 9.76 -2.85 8.93
C ILE A 16 10.02 -3.18 7.47
N ASN A 17 9.68 -4.40 7.03
CA ASN A 17 9.82 -4.81 5.64
C ASN A 17 9.00 -3.93 4.70
N LEU A 18 7.75 -3.63 5.05
CA LEU A 18 6.90 -2.73 4.27
C LEU A 18 7.51 -1.32 4.14
N ILE A 19 8.06 -0.77 5.22
CA ILE A 19 8.71 0.54 5.20
C ILE A 19 9.94 0.51 4.28
N ASN A 20 10.77 -0.53 4.38
CA ASN A 20 11.96 -0.67 3.53
C ASN A 20 11.58 -0.78 2.04
N GLU A 21 10.57 -1.57 1.69
CA GLU A 21 10.07 -1.68 0.32
C GLU A 21 9.62 -0.31 -0.24
N VAL A 22 8.92 0.48 0.57
CA VAL A 22 8.50 1.84 0.17
C VAL A 22 9.72 2.75 -0.03
N VAL A 23 10.69 2.73 0.89
CA VAL A 23 11.91 3.56 0.77
C VAL A 23 12.70 3.19 -0.49
N GLU A 24 12.88 1.89 -0.75
CA GLU A 24 13.59 1.40 -1.94
C GLU A 24 12.95 1.91 -3.25
N ILE A 25 11.61 1.96 -3.32
CA ILE A 25 10.90 2.49 -4.48
C ILE A 25 11.25 3.97 -4.68
N TYR A 26 11.22 4.78 -3.63
CA TYR A 26 11.52 6.21 -3.73
C TYR A 26 12.98 6.47 -4.08
N GLU A 27 13.92 5.69 -3.53
CA GLU A 27 15.34 5.80 -3.84
C GLU A 27 15.62 5.44 -5.30
N GLN A 28 15.04 4.35 -5.80
CA GLN A 28 15.19 3.91 -7.20
C GLN A 28 14.68 4.94 -8.21
N HIS A 29 13.60 5.66 -7.86
CA HIS A 29 12.97 6.63 -8.75
C HIS A 29 13.41 8.08 -8.47
N GLN A 30 14.38 8.30 -7.56
CA GLN A 30 14.85 9.63 -7.15
C GLN A 30 13.72 10.55 -6.66
N GLY A 31 12.74 9.98 -5.94
CA GLY A 31 11.54 10.67 -5.50
C GLY A 31 10.27 9.90 -5.82
N GLU A 32 9.16 10.61 -5.99
CA GLU A 32 7.89 10.00 -6.38
C GLU A 32 7.98 9.46 -7.82
N PRO A 33 7.66 8.17 -8.06
CA PRO A 33 7.67 7.61 -9.41
C PRO A 33 6.74 8.37 -10.35
N GLN A 34 7.20 8.65 -11.57
CA GLN A 34 6.34 9.26 -12.60
C GLN A 34 5.16 8.35 -12.98
N GLU A 35 5.38 7.03 -12.94
CA GLU A 35 4.36 6.02 -13.19
C GLU A 35 3.89 5.42 -11.87
N LYS A 36 2.60 5.58 -11.57
CA LYS A 36 1.98 4.94 -10.41
C LYS A 36 1.99 3.42 -10.60
N PRO A 37 2.46 2.62 -9.61
CA PRO A 37 2.36 1.17 -9.71
C PRO A 37 0.91 0.74 -9.81
N GLU A 38 0.60 -0.26 -10.64
CA GLU A 38 -0.76 -0.78 -10.76
C GLU A 38 -1.14 -1.66 -9.57
N ILE A 39 -2.36 -1.52 -9.08
CA ILE A 39 -2.96 -2.37 -8.05
C ILE A 39 -4.01 -3.27 -8.70
N THR A 40 -4.01 -4.55 -8.32
CA THR A 40 -5.03 -5.51 -8.77
C THR A 40 -6.33 -5.30 -8.01
N CYS A 41 -7.42 -5.06 -8.73
CA CYS A 41 -8.76 -4.96 -8.15
C CYS A 41 -9.20 -6.31 -7.56
N PRO A 42 -9.60 -6.41 -6.29
CA PRO A 42 -9.99 -7.67 -5.66
C PRO A 42 -11.26 -8.27 -6.27
N GLN A 43 -12.12 -7.47 -6.91
CA GLN A 43 -13.37 -7.95 -7.52
C GLN A 43 -13.20 -8.43 -8.95
N CYS A 44 -12.70 -7.58 -9.85
CA CYS A 44 -12.61 -7.90 -11.28
C CYS A 44 -11.24 -8.41 -11.71
N GLN A 45 -10.25 -8.42 -10.81
CA GLN A 45 -8.87 -8.87 -11.03
C GLN A 45 -8.10 -8.07 -12.11
N LYS A 46 -8.69 -6.98 -12.62
CA LYS A 46 -8.00 -6.03 -13.50
C LYS A 46 -7.07 -5.15 -12.70
N LYS A 47 -5.95 -4.77 -13.32
CA LYS A 47 -4.98 -3.83 -12.77
C LYS A 47 -5.44 -2.39 -13.01
N SER A 48 -5.15 -1.49 -12.07
CA SER A 48 -5.45 -0.07 -12.18
C SER A 48 -4.50 0.78 -11.35
N THR A 49 -4.19 1.97 -11.85
CA THR A 49 -3.43 3.02 -11.14
C THR A 49 -4.32 4.07 -10.51
N ASN A 50 -5.65 3.87 -10.55
CA ASN A 50 -6.63 4.85 -10.11
C ASN A 50 -6.81 4.82 -8.58
N TYR A 51 -5.73 5.18 -7.90
CA TYR A 51 -5.72 5.49 -6.49
C TYR A 51 -5.05 6.83 -6.22
N ILE A 52 -5.49 7.43 -5.12
CA ILE A 52 -4.96 8.66 -4.57
C ILE A 52 -4.66 8.45 -3.08
N CYS A 53 -3.60 9.09 -2.60
CA CYS A 53 -3.38 9.22 -1.18
C CYS A 53 -3.84 10.60 -0.75
N ASP A 54 -4.89 10.67 0.06
CA ASP A 54 -5.40 11.93 0.60
C ASP A 54 -4.67 12.26 1.90
N TRP A 55 -3.47 12.83 1.82
CA TRP A 55 -2.67 13.16 2.99
C TRP A 55 -3.21 14.34 3.81
N GLU A 56 -3.97 15.24 3.20
CA GLU A 56 -4.47 16.46 3.84
C GLU A 56 -5.87 16.31 4.43
N GLY A 57 -6.69 15.39 3.90
CA GLY A 57 -8.03 15.10 4.40
C GLY A 57 -8.05 13.89 5.34
N GLU A 58 -8.58 12.77 4.86
CA GLU A 58 -8.85 11.60 5.71
C GLU A 58 -7.58 10.78 6.03
N LYS A 59 -6.44 11.05 5.38
CA LYS A 59 -5.17 10.30 5.54
C LYS A 59 -5.29 8.83 5.14
N HIS A 60 -6.13 8.54 4.17
CA HIS A 60 -6.37 7.20 3.64
C HIS A 60 -5.92 7.11 2.18
N VAL A 61 -5.63 5.88 1.75
CA VAL A 61 -5.48 5.58 0.33
C VAL A 61 -6.85 5.22 -0.22
N HIS A 62 -7.29 5.97 -1.22
CA HIS A 62 -8.53 5.70 -1.94
C HIS A 62 -8.18 5.02 -3.25
N PHE A 63 -8.61 3.76 -3.42
CA PHE A 63 -8.53 3.04 -4.67
C PHE A 63 -9.93 2.91 -5.29
N SER A 64 -10.03 3.18 -6.59
CA SER A 64 -11.27 3.02 -7.35
C SER A 64 -11.03 2.31 -8.68
N CYS A 65 -11.82 1.27 -8.96
CA CYS A 65 -11.76 0.52 -10.21
C CYS A 65 -12.97 0.83 -11.10
N GLU A 66 -12.80 0.77 -12.42
CA GLU A 66 -13.88 0.97 -13.41
C GLU A 66 -15.08 0.04 -13.21
N CYS A 67 -14.88 -1.12 -12.59
CA CYS A 67 -15.97 -2.04 -12.26
C CYS A 67 -16.84 -1.58 -11.08
N GLY A 68 -16.55 -0.42 -10.49
CA GLY A 68 -17.24 0.12 -9.32
C GLY A 68 -16.73 -0.40 -7.98
N CYS A 69 -15.61 -1.13 -7.95
CA CYS A 69 -14.97 -1.53 -6.70
C CYS A 69 -14.26 -0.33 -6.07
N TRP A 70 -14.53 -0.09 -4.79
CA TRP A 70 -13.89 0.94 -3.98
C TRP A 70 -13.25 0.29 -2.77
N VAL A 71 -11.96 0.59 -2.57
CA VAL A 71 -11.23 0.18 -1.37
C VAL A 71 -10.72 1.45 -0.71
N ARG A 72 -11.11 1.62 0.55
CA ARG A 72 -10.59 2.66 1.44
C ARG A 72 -9.71 1.95 2.47
N GLN A 73 -8.41 2.20 2.43
CA GLN A 73 -7.43 1.68 3.39
C GLN A 73 -6.84 2.80 4.22
#